data_AF-F0GJT0-F1
#
_entry.id   AF-F0GJT0-F1
#
_cell.length_a   1.000
_cell.length_b   1.000
_cell.length_c   1.000
_cell.angle_alpha   90.00
_cell.angle_beta   90.00
_cell.angle_gamma   90.00
#
_symmetry.space_group_name_H-M   'P 1'
#
loop_
_entity.id
_entity.type
_entity.pdbx_description
1 polymer ?
#
loop_
_entity_poly.entity_id
_entity_poly.type
_entity_poly.pdbx_seq_one_letter_code
_entity_poly.pdbx_strand_id
1 'polypeptide(L)'
;MSTASTDRPAEASPHYSRSLLLLLATIAGVSVANIYYNQPLLDSFRASFPDGASWIGAVPTATQLGYAAGMFLLAPLGDRFDRRRLILMQIAGLSIALIVAALAPSLAVLAVASLAIGVLATIAQQAVPFAAEIAPPAERGQA
;
A
#
# COMPACT_ATOMS: atom_id res chain seq x y z
N MET A 1 59.13 -8.45 19.13
CA MET A 1 58.00 -9.37 19.38
C MET A 1 56.74 -8.69 18.87
N SER A 2 56.26 -9.16 17.72
CA SER A 2 55.20 -8.55 16.90
C SER A 2 53.82 -8.91 17.46
N THR A 3 53.02 -7.94 17.88
CA THR A 3 51.58 -8.15 18.12
C THR A 3 50.85 -7.77 16.84
N ALA A 4 50.56 -8.79 16.03
CA ALA A 4 49.74 -8.68 14.84
C ALA A 4 48.36 -8.11 15.20
N SER A 5 48.06 -6.91 14.71
CA SER A 5 46.70 -6.38 14.62
C SER A 5 45.92 -7.27 13.66
N THR A 6 45.06 -8.13 14.20
CA THR A 6 44.11 -8.91 13.41
C THR A 6 43.11 -7.94 12.80
N ASP A 7 43.38 -7.53 11.57
CA ASP A 7 42.48 -6.75 10.72
C ASP A 7 41.23 -7.61 10.50
N ARG A 8 40.15 -7.31 11.24
CA ARG A 8 38.87 -7.99 11.00
C ARG A 8 38.41 -7.55 9.62
N PRO A 9 38.10 -8.46 8.68
CA PRO A 9 37.51 -8.04 7.41
C PRO A 9 36.28 -7.21 7.73
N ALA A 10 36.26 -5.96 7.25
CA ALA A 10 35.11 -5.09 7.36
C ALA A 10 33.89 -5.87 6.88
N GLU A 11 32.98 -6.19 7.81
CA GLU A 11 31.74 -6.89 7.50
C GLU A 11 31.08 -6.12 6.36
N ALA A 12 31.06 -6.74 5.18
CA ALA A 12 30.36 -6.24 4.02
C ALA A 12 28.88 -6.18 4.40
N SER A 13 28.49 -5.03 4.95
CA SER A 13 27.10 -4.71 5.23
C SER A 13 26.38 -4.88 3.92
N PRO A 14 25.32 -5.71 3.83
CA PRO A 14 24.58 -5.84 2.59
C PRO A 14 24.05 -4.45 2.25
N HIS A 15 24.67 -3.80 1.28
CA HIS A 15 24.16 -2.58 0.66
C HIS A 15 22.84 -2.99 -0.01
N TYR A 16 21.75 -2.94 0.75
CA TYR A 16 20.43 -3.05 0.17
C TYR A 16 20.31 -1.91 -0.83
N SER A 17 20.11 -2.29 -2.09
CA SER A 17 20.11 -1.36 -3.21
C SER A 17 19.07 -0.28 -2.93
N ARG A 18 19.49 0.98 -3.01
CA ARG A 18 18.62 2.18 -3.01
C ARG A 18 17.38 1.99 -3.90
N SER A 19 17.48 1.15 -4.94
CA SER A 19 16.37 0.75 -5.80
C SER A 19 15.24 0.01 -5.08
N LEU A 20 15.51 -0.79 -4.06
CA LEU A 20 14.47 -1.48 -3.28
C LEU A 20 13.69 -0.50 -2.39
N LEU A 21 14.38 0.46 -1.76
CA LEU A 21 13.72 1.54 -1.01
C LEU A 21 12.86 2.40 -1.93
N LEU A 22 13.39 2.78 -3.09
CA LEU A 22 12.62 3.49 -4.11
C LEU A 22 11.43 2.67 -4.61
N LEU A 23 11.58 1.36 -4.77
CA LEU A 23 10.49 0.47 -5.15
C LEU A 23 9.40 0.44 -4.08
N LEU A 24 9.76 0.29 -2.80
CA LEU A 24 8.82 0.31 -1.68
C LEU A 24 8.10 1.66 -1.58
N ALA A 25 8.82 2.76 -1.71
CA ALA A 25 8.25 4.11 -1.73
C ALA A 25 7.26 4.30 -2.90
N THR A 26 7.63 3.81 -4.08
CA THR A 26 6.77 3.89 -5.28
C THR A 26 5.51 3.05 -5.08
N ILE A 27 5.64 1.80 -4.60
CA ILE A 27 4.51 0.93 -4.31
C ILE A 27 3.58 1.60 -3.28
N ALA A 28 4.13 2.12 -2.18
CA ALA A 28 3.36 2.79 -1.14
C ALA A 28 2.60 4.00 -1.70
N GLY A 29 3.28 4.89 -2.43
CA GLY A 29 2.69 6.08 -3.02
C GLY A 29 1.61 5.76 -4.05
N VAL A 30 1.90 4.87 -5.00
CA VAL A 30 0.95 4.44 -6.02
C VAL A 30 -0.27 3.77 -5.39
N SER A 31 -0.07 2.93 -4.38
CA SER A 31 -1.18 2.24 -3.69
C SER A 31 -2.12 3.24 -3.02
N VAL A 32 -1.57 4.17 -2.23
CA VAL A 32 -2.35 5.20 -1.52
C VAL A 32 -3.07 6.15 -2.49
N ALA A 33 -2.48 6.46 -3.64
CA ALA A 33 -3.11 7.35 -4.64
C ALA A 33 -4.49 6.84 -5.11
N ASN A 34 -4.69 5.51 -5.17
CA ASN A 34 -5.96 4.91 -5.59
C ASN A 34 -7.15 5.34 -4.71
N ILE A 35 -6.91 5.73 -3.47
CA ILE A 35 -7.96 6.18 -2.55
C ILE A 35 -8.64 7.46 -3.05
N TYR A 36 -7.92 8.28 -3.80
CA TYR A 36 -8.33 9.62 -4.22
C TYR A 36 -8.84 9.66 -5.67
N TYR A 37 -8.56 8.65 -6.50
CA TYR A 37 -8.94 8.64 -7.92
C TYR A 37 -10.44 8.65 -8.16
N ASN A 38 -11.24 8.18 -7.20
CA ASN A 38 -12.70 8.26 -7.27
C ASN A 38 -13.21 9.71 -7.34
N GLN A 39 -12.50 10.69 -6.75
CA GLN A 39 -12.92 12.09 -6.67
C GLN A 39 -12.99 12.79 -8.05
N PRO A 40 -11.94 12.77 -8.89
CA PRO A 40 -12.02 13.34 -10.23
C PRO A 40 -12.98 12.56 -11.16
N LEU A 41 -13.26 11.29 -10.86
CA LEU A 41 -14.12 10.42 -11.68
C LEU A 41 -15.61 10.49 -11.31
N LEU A 42 -16.00 11.28 -10.30
CA LEU A 42 -17.40 11.31 -9.83
C LEU A 42 -18.39 11.70 -10.94
N ASP A 43 -18.01 12.65 -11.81
CA ASP A 43 -18.87 13.06 -12.93
C ASP A 43 -18.96 11.97 -14.00
N SER A 44 -17.87 11.26 -14.26
CA SER A 44 -17.89 10.07 -15.13
C SER A 44 -18.77 8.96 -14.55
N PHE A 45 -18.72 8.72 -13.24
CA PHE A 45 -19.61 7.77 -12.58
C PHE A 45 -21.08 8.19 -12.68
N ARG A 46 -21.39 9.50 -12.61
CA ARG A 46 -22.76 10.02 -12.80
C ARG A 46 -23.30 9.69 -14.18
N ALA A 47 -22.46 9.85 -15.21
CA ALA A 47 -22.83 9.52 -16.58
C ALA A 47 -22.98 8.00 -16.80
N SER A 48 -22.11 7.18 -16.18
CA SER A 48 -22.14 5.72 -16.34
C SER A 48 -23.21 5.01 -15.50
N PHE A 49 -23.64 5.59 -14.38
CA PHE A 49 -24.64 5.02 -13.48
C PHE A 49 -25.80 6.01 -13.22
N PRO A 50 -26.61 6.32 -14.25
CA PRO A 50 -27.68 7.31 -14.13
C PRO A 50 -28.72 6.97 -13.04
N ASP A 51 -29.07 5.68 -12.90
CA ASP A 51 -30.02 5.21 -11.87
C ASP A 51 -29.48 5.35 -10.43
N GLY A 52 -28.15 5.45 -10.28
CA GLY A 52 -27.45 5.57 -9.00
C GLY A 52 -26.93 6.98 -8.71
N ALA A 53 -27.28 7.99 -9.50
CA ALA A 53 -26.62 9.29 -9.47
C ALA A 53 -26.66 9.99 -8.09
N SER A 54 -27.74 9.80 -7.33
CA SER A 54 -27.90 10.33 -5.96
C SER A 54 -26.97 9.68 -4.94
N TRP A 55 -26.46 8.48 -5.22
CA TRP A 55 -25.63 7.69 -4.31
C TRP A 55 -24.15 7.66 -4.68
N ILE A 56 -23.71 8.43 -5.66
CA ILE A 56 -22.30 8.40 -6.12
C ILE A 56 -21.30 8.81 -5.03
N GLY A 57 -21.72 9.63 -4.07
CA GLY A 57 -20.92 9.94 -2.87
C GLY A 57 -20.61 8.71 -2.01
N ALA A 58 -21.34 7.60 -2.18
CA ALA A 58 -21.06 6.34 -1.48
C ALA A 58 -19.73 5.71 -1.91
N VAL A 59 -19.27 5.96 -3.14
CA VAL A 59 -17.99 5.41 -3.64
C VAL A 59 -16.80 5.94 -2.83
N PRO A 60 -16.54 7.26 -2.73
CA PRO A 60 -15.45 7.77 -1.91
C PRO A 60 -15.66 7.52 -0.42
N THR A 61 -16.91 7.50 0.05
CA THR A 61 -17.23 7.15 1.45
C THR A 61 -16.82 5.72 1.77
N ALA A 62 -17.16 4.76 0.89
CA ALA A 62 -16.75 3.37 1.02
C ALA A 62 -15.23 3.22 0.99
N THR A 63 -14.53 3.93 0.10
CA THR A 63 -13.07 3.91 0.08
C THR A 63 -12.47 4.39 1.41
N GLN A 64 -12.99 5.47 1.98
CA GLN A 64 -12.50 5.99 3.26
C GLN A 64 -12.78 5.05 4.43
N LEU A 65 -13.97 4.42 4.46
CA LEU A 65 -14.29 3.40 5.45
C LEU A 65 -13.37 2.18 5.33
N GLY A 66 -13.10 1.75 4.09
CA GLY A 66 -12.17 0.68 3.80
C GLY A 66 -10.76 1.04 4.26
N TYR A 67 -10.30 2.26 3.98
CA TYR A 67 -8.99 2.73 4.42
C TYR A 67 -8.86 2.74 5.94
N ALA A 68 -9.87 3.24 6.66
CA ALA A 68 -9.89 3.19 8.12
C ALA A 68 -9.85 1.74 8.65
N ALA A 69 -10.62 0.84 8.03
CA ALA A 69 -10.63 -0.58 8.39
C ALA A 69 -9.28 -1.25 8.09
N GLY A 70 -8.67 -0.97 6.93
CA GLY A 70 -7.33 -1.46 6.57
C GLY A 70 -6.29 -0.98 7.58
N MET A 71 -6.34 0.30 7.97
CA MET A 71 -5.44 0.84 8.98
C MET A 71 -5.59 0.15 10.33
N PHE A 72 -6.81 -0.17 10.74
CA PHE A 72 -7.08 -0.84 12.01
C PHE A 72 -6.72 -2.33 11.99
N LEU A 73 -6.96 -3.03 10.88
CA LEU A 73 -6.83 -4.48 10.78
C LEU A 73 -5.45 -4.93 10.27
N LEU A 74 -4.92 -4.27 9.24
CA LEU A 74 -3.70 -4.70 8.56
C LEU A 74 -2.44 -4.16 9.24
N ALA A 75 -2.49 -2.98 9.86
CA ALA A 75 -1.37 -2.45 10.64
C ALA A 75 -0.88 -3.44 11.73
N PRO A 76 -1.72 -3.92 12.68
CA PRO A 76 -1.29 -4.86 13.71
C PRO A 76 -0.93 -6.25 13.16
N LEU A 77 -1.49 -6.63 12.00
CA LEU A 77 -1.10 -7.86 11.30
C LEU A 77 0.37 -7.79 10.84
N GLY A 78 0.81 -6.60 10.41
CA GLY A 78 2.19 -6.30 10.05
C GLY A 78 3.24 -6.64 11.09
N ASP A 79 2.87 -6.54 12.36
CA ASP A 79 3.80 -6.76 13.47
C ASP A 79 3.89 -8.23 13.87
N ARG A 80 2.92 -9.06 13.44
CA ARG A 80 2.87 -10.50 13.76
C ARG A 80 3.27 -11.40 12.59
N PHE A 81 3.12 -10.93 11.37
CA PHE A 81 3.36 -11.70 10.15
C PHE A 81 4.48 -11.07 9.30
N ASP A 82 4.99 -11.85 8.34
CA ASP A 82 6.00 -11.40 7.39
C ASP A 82 5.47 -10.22 6.54
N ARG A 83 6.06 -9.03 6.75
CA ARG A 83 5.70 -7.79 6.05
C ARG A 83 5.80 -7.93 4.53
N ARG A 84 6.79 -8.66 4.02
CA ARG A 84 6.96 -8.87 2.57
C ARG A 84 5.76 -9.62 2.01
N ARG A 85 5.29 -10.67 2.69
CA ARG A 85 4.10 -11.43 2.25
C ARG A 85 2.85 -10.57 2.31
N LEU A 86 2.69 -9.76 3.35
CA LEU A 86 1.55 -8.84 3.48
C LEU A 86 1.53 -7.76 2.40
N ILE A 87 2.70 -7.21 2.03
CA ILE A 87 2.82 -6.25 0.92
C ILE A 87 2.40 -6.92 -0.39
N LEU A 88 2.92 -8.11 -0.70
CA LEU A 88 2.60 -8.83 -1.93
C LEU A 88 1.11 -9.21 -2.00
N MET A 89 0.52 -9.66 -0.90
CA MET A 89 -0.91 -9.96 -0.82
C MET A 89 -1.77 -8.71 -1.04
N GLN A 90 -1.41 -7.59 -0.42
CA GLN A 90 -2.13 -6.32 -0.61
C GLN A 90 -2.03 -5.86 -2.07
N ILE A 91 -0.86 -5.95 -2.71
CA ILE A 91 -0.70 -5.58 -4.13
C ILE A 91 -1.58 -6.48 -5.02
N ALA A 92 -1.56 -7.79 -4.81
CA ALA A 92 -2.37 -8.72 -5.59
C ALA A 92 -3.87 -8.45 -5.38
N GLY A 93 -4.30 -8.29 -4.14
CA GLY A 93 -5.69 -7.97 -3.81
C GLY A 93 -6.13 -6.63 -4.37
N LEU A 94 -5.30 -5.59 -4.23
CA LEU A 94 -5.57 -4.25 -4.74
C LEU A 94 -5.73 -4.28 -6.26
N SER A 95 -4.88 -5.04 -6.95
CA SER A 95 -4.96 -5.21 -8.41
C SER A 95 -6.29 -5.86 -8.82
N ILE A 96 -6.73 -6.91 -8.10
CA ILE A 96 -8.03 -7.55 -8.33
C ILE A 96 -9.17 -6.56 -8.06
N ALA A 97 -9.11 -5.82 -6.95
CA ALA A 97 -10.15 -4.86 -6.59
C ALA A 97 -10.27 -3.72 -7.63
N LEU A 98 -9.14 -3.26 -8.18
CA LEU A 98 -9.12 -2.28 -9.26
C LEU A 98 -9.72 -2.84 -10.57
N ILE A 99 -9.44 -4.08 -10.91
CA ILE A 99 -10.06 -4.75 -12.08
C ILE A 99 -11.58 -4.86 -11.89
N VAL A 100 -12.04 -5.26 -10.69
CA VAL A 100 -13.47 -5.34 -10.37
C VAL A 100 -14.13 -3.95 -10.44
N ALA A 101 -13.46 -2.91 -9.95
CA ALA A 101 -13.95 -1.54 -10.06
C ALA A 101 -14.06 -1.07 -11.52
N ALA A 102 -13.07 -1.39 -12.36
CA ALA A 102 -13.06 -1.04 -13.77
C ALA A 102 -14.16 -1.77 -14.56
N LEU A 103 -14.50 -3.00 -14.17
CA LEU A 103 -15.53 -3.83 -14.80
C LEU A 103 -16.88 -3.76 -14.07
N ALA A 104 -17.06 -2.81 -13.15
CA ALA A 104 -18.25 -2.78 -12.30
C ALA A 104 -19.54 -2.56 -13.12
N PRO A 105 -20.49 -3.52 -13.09
CA PRO A 105 -21.74 -3.41 -13.84
C PRO A 105 -22.76 -2.50 -13.15
N SER A 106 -22.52 -2.11 -11.90
CA SER A 106 -23.40 -1.26 -11.11
C SER A 106 -22.64 -0.45 -10.07
N LEU A 107 -23.25 0.63 -9.60
CA LEU A 107 -22.70 1.48 -8.55
C LEU A 107 -22.43 0.71 -7.24
N ALA A 108 -23.26 -0.28 -6.91
CA ALA A 108 -23.08 -1.11 -5.72
C ALA A 108 -21.80 -1.95 -5.80
N VAL A 109 -21.53 -2.56 -6.97
CA VAL A 109 -20.28 -3.31 -7.19
C VAL A 109 -19.09 -2.36 -7.12
N LEU A 110 -19.19 -1.16 -7.71
CA LEU A 110 -18.15 -0.15 -7.63
C LEU A 110 -17.88 0.29 -6.18
N ALA A 111 -18.91 0.47 -5.36
CA ALA A 111 -18.78 0.84 -3.95
C ALA A 111 -18.12 -0.27 -3.11
N VAL A 112 -18.49 -1.53 -3.33
CA VAL A 112 -17.86 -2.69 -2.66
C VAL A 112 -16.40 -2.84 -3.11
N ALA A 113 -16.11 -2.71 -4.40
CA ALA A 113 -14.74 -2.71 -4.90
C ALA A 113 -13.93 -1.54 -4.31
N SER A 114 -14.54 -0.38 -4.16
CA SER A 114 -13.95 0.82 -3.57
C SER A 114 -13.64 0.66 -2.08
N LEU A 115 -14.50 -0.03 -1.34
CA LEU A 115 -14.22 -0.46 0.04
C LEU A 115 -12.97 -1.35 0.08
N ALA A 116 -12.90 -2.36 -0.79
CA ALA A 116 -11.75 -3.27 -0.87
C ALA A 116 -10.46 -2.54 -1.27
N ILE A 117 -10.54 -1.60 -2.24
CA ILE A 117 -9.42 -0.71 -2.60
C ILE A 117 -8.95 0.06 -1.38
N GLY A 118 -9.86 0.65 -0.60
CA GLY A 118 -9.53 1.36 0.62
C GLY A 118 -8.76 0.49 1.61
N VAL A 119 -9.27 -0.73 1.88
CA VAL A 119 -8.61 -1.68 2.79
C VAL A 119 -7.21 -2.06 2.30
N LEU A 120 -7.05 -2.32 1.00
CA LEU A 120 -5.83 -2.89 0.44
C LEU A 120 -4.78 -1.83 0.04
N ALA A 121 -5.18 -0.57 -0.07
CA ALA A 121 -4.29 0.56 -0.38
C ALA A 121 -3.40 0.98 0.80
N THR A 122 -3.55 0.37 1.98
CA THR A 122 -2.77 0.68 3.20
C THR A 122 -1.34 0.12 3.20
N ILE A 123 -0.76 -0.17 2.02
CA ILE A 123 0.57 -0.76 1.88
C ILE A 123 1.66 0.09 2.54
N ALA A 124 1.49 1.42 2.57
CA ALA A 124 2.42 2.34 3.22
C ALA A 124 2.69 1.97 4.70
N GLN A 125 1.67 1.48 5.42
CA GLN A 125 1.81 1.08 6.82
C GLN A 125 2.74 -0.11 7.02
N GLN A 126 2.89 -0.95 5.98
CA GLN A 126 3.78 -2.10 5.99
C GLN A 126 5.14 -1.77 5.38
N ALA A 127 5.14 -0.94 4.33
CA ALA A 127 6.34 -0.56 3.60
C ALA A 127 7.32 0.26 4.46
N VAL A 128 6.82 1.19 5.30
CA VAL A 128 7.68 2.05 6.14
C VAL A 128 8.44 1.25 7.20
N PRO A 129 7.80 0.41 8.05
CA PRO A 129 8.53 -0.42 9.00
C PRO A 129 9.44 -1.43 8.30
N PHE A 130 9.02 -2.00 7.17
CA PHE A 130 9.84 -2.94 6.41
C PHE A 130 11.10 -2.27 5.86
N ALA A 131 10.99 -1.03 5.35
CA ALA A 131 12.13 -0.23 4.92
C ALA A 131 13.10 0.05 6.08
N ALA A 132 12.58 0.38 7.27
CA ALA A 132 13.40 0.61 8.46
C ALA A 132 14.07 -0.68 8.99
N GLU A 133 13.42 -1.84 8.85
CA GLU A 133 13.96 -3.15 9.24
C GLU A 133 15.16 -3.55 8.37
N ILE A 134 15.09 -3.30 7.06
CA ILE A 134 16.15 -3.66 6.10
C ILE A 134 17.27 -2.60 6.01
N ALA A 135 17.02 -1.37 6.49
CA ALA A 135 18.00 -0.28 6.44
C ALA A 135 19.07 -0.39 7.55
N PRO A 136 20.34 0.00 7.26
CA PRO A 136 21.38 0.14 8.26
C PRO A 136 20.96 1.10 9.39
N PRO A 137 21.40 0.90 10.65
CA PRO A 137 20.97 1.72 11.79
C PRO A 137 21.11 3.23 11.58
N ALA A 138 22.15 3.67 10.87
CA ALA A 138 22.42 5.09 10.57
C ALA A 138 21.47 5.70 9.53
N GLU A 139 20.82 4.87 8.71
CA GLU A 139 19.98 5.31 7.57
C GLU A 139 18.48 5.06 7.82
N ARG A 140 18.10 4.43 8.95
CA ARG A 140 16.69 4.12 9.28
C ARG A 140 15.76 5.33 9.34
N GLY A 141 16.29 6.51 9.67
CA GLY A 141 15.50 7.74 9.68
C GLY A 141 15.30 8.37 8.29
N GLN A 142 16.12 7.96 7.31
CA GLN A 142 16.03 8.41 5.91
C GLN A 142 15.24 7.44 5.03
N ALA A 143 15.19 6.15 5.42
CA ALA A 143 14.44 5.08 4.77
C ALA A 143 12.94 5.14 5.09
#